data_AF-A0A1E3UK77-F1
#
_entry.id   AF-A0A1E3UK77-F1
#
_cell.length_a   1.000
_cell.length_b   1.000
_cell.length_c   1.000
_cell.angle_alpha   90.00
_cell.angle_beta   90.00
_cell.angle_gamma   90.00
#
_symmetry.space_group_name_H-M   'P 1'
#
loop_
_entity.id
_entity.type
_entity.pdbx_description
1 polymer ?
#
loop_
_entity_poly.entity_id
_entity_poly.type
_entity_poly.pdbx_seq_one_letter_code
_entity_poly.pdbx_strand_id
1 'polypeptide(L)'
;MNNFTKIGEALKYIDGHLDEKINLESLSEKFYFSPYYFHRLFTAVVGKSLAAYIRDRRILFACRQLGTTDNTILEIALNCGWAGYEVYQQAERRNSS
;
A
#
# COMPACT_ATOMS: atom_id res chain seq x y z
N MET A 1 11.17 3.45 15.78
CA MET A 1 10.18 2.70 14.97
C MET A 1 10.05 3.43 13.64
N ASN A 2 10.46 2.81 12.53
CA ASN A 2 10.66 3.52 11.26
C ASN A 2 9.31 3.75 10.55
N ASN A 3 9.08 4.96 10.01
CA ASN A 3 7.80 5.32 9.38
C ASN A 3 7.43 4.42 8.20
N PHE A 4 8.45 3.90 7.51
CA PHE A 4 8.30 2.93 6.43
C PHE A 4 7.70 1.59 6.90
N THR A 5 8.10 1.11 8.08
CA THR A 5 7.57 -0.14 8.66
C THR A 5 6.06 -0.02 8.91
N LYS A 6 5.63 1.11 9.47
CA LYS A 6 4.20 1.37 9.74
C LYS A 6 3.37 1.50 8.45
N ILE A 7 3.92 2.08 7.39
CA ILE A 7 3.23 2.09 6.08
C ILE A 7 3.17 0.69 5.49
N GLY A 8 4.21 -0.12 5.62
CA GLY A 8 4.19 -1.52 5.20
C GLY A 8 3.10 -2.34 5.92
N GLU A 9 2.93 -2.14 7.22
CA GLU A 9 1.85 -2.74 7.99
C GLU A 9 0.47 -2.25 7.55
N ALA A 10 0.31 -0.96 7.26
CA ALA A 10 -0.91 -0.39 6.72
C ALA A 10 -1.27 -0.99 5.35
N LEU A 11 -0.29 -1.18 4.47
CA LEU A 11 -0.49 -1.82 3.17
C LEU A 11 -0.93 -3.28 3.32
N LYS A 12 -0.29 -4.05 4.20
CA LYS A 12 -0.70 -5.43 4.51
C LYS A 12 -2.12 -5.48 5.05
N TYR A 13 -2.47 -4.55 5.93
CA TYR A 13 -3.82 -4.45 6.47
C TYR A 13 -4.85 -4.16 5.38
N ILE A 14 -4.59 -3.18 4.50
CA ILE A 14 -5.48 -2.84 3.38
C ILE A 14 -5.70 -4.06 2.50
N ASP A 15 -4.63 -4.78 2.15
CA ASP A 15 -4.68 -5.95 1.28
C ASP A 15 -5.51 -7.11 1.88
N GLY A 16 -5.53 -7.24 3.20
CA GLY A 16 -6.31 -8.26 3.92
C GLY A 16 -7.78 -7.88 4.20
N HIS A 17 -8.19 -6.64 3.93
CA HIS A 17 -9.53 -6.12 4.24
C HIS A 17 -10.14 -5.40 3.02
N LEU A 18 -9.78 -5.81 1.80
CA LEU A 18 -10.20 -5.15 0.55
C LEU A 18 -11.72 -5.22 0.33
N ASP A 19 -12.39 -6.19 0.93
CA ASP A 19 -13.83 -6.39 0.97
C ASP A 19 -14.55 -5.47 1.96
N GLU A 20 -13.83 -4.85 2.90
CA GLU A 20 -14.38 -3.95 3.91
C GLU A 20 -14.30 -2.47 3.48
N LYS A 21 -15.09 -1.62 4.14
CA LYS A 21 -15.02 -0.17 3.96
C LYS A 21 -13.79 0.41 4.67
N ILE A 22 -12.69 0.52 3.93
CA ILE A 22 -11.48 1.21 4.39
C ILE A 22 -11.56 2.70 4.04
N ASN A 23 -11.28 3.57 5.01
CA ASN A 23 -11.12 5.01 4.81
C ASN A 23 -9.86 5.53 5.52
N LEU A 24 -9.54 6.80 5.28
CA LEU A 24 -8.33 7.43 5.79
C LEU A 24 -8.37 7.51 7.32
N GLU A 25 -9.54 7.82 7.87
CA GLU A 25 -9.80 8.03 9.28
C GLU A 25 -9.58 6.74 10.07
N SER A 26 -10.16 5.61 9.61
CA SER A 26 -10.05 4.32 10.29
C SER A 26 -8.63 3.78 10.28
N LEU A 27 -7.89 3.96 9.18
CA LEU A 27 -6.47 3.60 9.13
C LEU A 27 -5.62 4.50 10.01
N SER A 28 -5.89 5.80 10.02
CA SER A 28 -5.12 6.75 10.82
C SER A 28 -5.27 6.48 12.30
N GLU A 29 -6.48 6.18 12.76
CA GLU A 29 -6.75 5.75 14.13
C GLU A 29 -6.04 4.43 14.46
N LYS A 30 -6.16 3.41 13.59
CA LYS A 30 -5.57 2.09 13.80
C LYS A 30 -4.03 2.12 13.89
N PHE A 31 -3.39 2.96 13.10
CA PHE A 31 -1.92 3.05 13.03
C PHE A 31 -1.34 4.22 13.84
N TYR A 32 -2.17 4.90 14.64
CA TYR A 32 -1.81 6.04 15.49
C TYR A 32 -1.13 7.17 14.71
N PHE A 33 -1.71 7.52 13.57
CA PHE A 33 -1.32 8.66 12.75
C PHE A 33 -2.40 9.74 12.74
N SER A 34 -2.01 10.99 12.52
CA SER A 34 -3.00 11.98 12.08
C SER A 34 -3.40 11.69 10.63
N PRO A 35 -4.66 11.89 10.23
CA PRO A 35 -5.11 11.67 8.85
C PRO A 35 -4.28 12.41 7.80
N TYR A 36 -3.91 13.65 8.09
CA TYR A 36 -3.07 14.46 7.22
C TYR A 36 -1.65 13.88 7.08
N TYR A 37 -1.04 13.46 8.19
CA TYR A 37 0.28 12.86 8.17
C TYR A 37 0.28 11.52 7.43
N PHE A 38 -0.71 10.68 7.71
CA PHE A 38 -0.87 9.39 7.03
C PHE A 38 -1.05 9.58 5.53
N HIS A 39 -1.92 10.51 5.10
CA HIS A 39 -2.11 10.81 3.68
C HIS A 39 -0.81 11.26 3.00
N ARG A 40 -0.05 12.18 3.61
CA ARG A 40 1.23 12.65 3.06
C ARG A 40 2.27 11.53 2.98
N LEU A 41 2.42 10.79 4.07
CA LEU A 41 3.42 9.72 4.16
C LEU A 41 3.08 8.58 3.20
N PHE A 42 1.81 8.15 3.16
CA PHE A 42 1.33 7.14 2.23
C PHE A 42 1.57 7.56 0.79
N THR A 43 1.17 8.77 0.41
CA THR A 43 1.36 9.26 -0.96
C THR A 43 2.84 9.38 -1.32
N ALA A 44 3.70 9.81 -0.38
CA ALA A 44 5.14 9.88 -0.60
C ALA A 44 5.80 8.51 -0.79
N VAL A 45 5.30 7.46 -0.13
CA VAL A 45 5.84 6.09 -0.23
C VAL A 45 5.24 5.32 -1.40
N VAL A 46 3.94 5.47 -1.65
CA VAL A 46 3.16 4.67 -2.60
C VAL A 46 3.00 5.36 -3.95
N GLY A 47 3.25 6.68 -4.03
CA GLY A 47 3.15 7.47 -5.26
C GLY A 47 1.71 7.81 -5.69
N LYS A 48 0.70 7.37 -4.94
CA LYS A 48 -0.73 7.66 -5.19
C LYS A 48 -1.52 7.76 -3.90
N SER A 49 -2.73 8.33 -4.00
CA SER A 49 -3.62 8.45 -2.85
C SER A 49 -4.09 7.08 -2.36
N LEU A 50 -4.43 7.02 -1.07
CA LEU A 50 -4.99 5.81 -0.44
C LEU A 50 -6.21 5.28 -1.20
N ALA A 51 -7.13 6.16 -1.59
CA ALA A 51 -8.35 5.78 -2.29
C ALA A 51 -8.06 5.18 -3.68
N ALA A 52 -7.08 5.72 -4.40
CA ALA A 52 -6.63 5.14 -5.67
C ALA A 52 -6.00 3.77 -5.46
N TYR A 53 -5.11 3.64 -4.47
CA TYR A 53 -4.50 2.35 -4.12
C TYR A 53 -5.55 1.27 -3.80
N ILE A 54 -6.52 1.56 -2.92
CA ILE A 54 -7.59 0.61 -2.55
C ILE A 54 -8.39 0.18 -3.79
N ARG A 55 -8.73 1.14 -4.67
CA ARG A 55 -9.50 0.86 -5.89
C ARG A 55 -8.76 -0.12 -6.80
N ASP A 56 -7.48 0.12 -7.05
CA ASP A 56 -6.65 -0.74 -7.90
C ASP A 56 -6.53 -2.16 -7.31
N ARG A 57 -6.35 -2.24 -5.98
CA ARG A 57 -6.28 -3.54 -5.29
C ARG A 57 -7.59 -4.31 -5.34
N ARG A 58 -8.74 -3.63 -5.23
CA ARG A 58 -10.07 -4.27 -5.38
C ARG A 58 -10.31 -4.77 -6.80
N ILE A 59 -9.93 -4.00 -7.81
CA ILE A 59 -10.02 -4.43 -9.22
C ILE A 59 -9.16 -5.69 -9.40
N LEU A 60 -7.91 -5.66 -8.93
CA LEU A 60 -7.01 -6.81 -9.02
C LEU A 60 -7.58 -8.04 -8.29
N PHE A 61 -8.14 -7.86 -7.09
CA PHE A 61 -8.78 -8.92 -6.34
C PHE A 61 -9.97 -9.53 -7.11
N ALA A 62 -10.83 -8.69 -7.70
CA ALA A 62 -11.94 -9.13 -8.54
C ALA A 62 -11.44 -9.88 -9.81
N CYS A 63 -10.41 -9.38 -10.49
CA CYS A 63 -9.82 -10.06 -11.66
C CYS A 63 -9.27 -11.45 -11.31
N ARG A 64 -8.63 -11.60 -10.14
CA ARG A 64 -8.17 -12.91 -9.64
C ARG A 64 -9.34 -13.85 -9.35
N GLN A 65 -10.40 -13.35 -8.72
CA GLN A 65 -11.61 -14.12 -8.44
C GLN A 65 -12.32 -14.58 -9.73
N LEU A 66 -12.26 -13.77 -10.78
CA LEU A 66 -12.84 -14.06 -12.10
C LEU A 66 -11.95 -14.95 -12.99
N GLY A 67 -10.83 -15.47 -12.46
CA GLY A 67 -9.99 -16.48 -13.12
C GLY A 67 -9.34 -16.05 -14.44
N THR A 68 -9.25 -14.75 -14.75
CA THR A 68 -9.08 -14.28 -16.14
C THR A 68 -7.73 -13.65 -16.49
N THR A 69 -6.74 -13.53 -15.58
CA THR A 69 -5.42 -13.03 -16.01
C THR A 69 -4.28 -13.43 -15.08
N ASP A 70 -3.32 -14.20 -15.61
CA ASP A 70 -2.00 -14.47 -15.02
C ASP A 70 -1.01 -13.29 -15.13
N ASN A 71 -1.37 -12.21 -15.85
CA ASN A 71 -0.46 -11.11 -16.17
C ASN A 71 -0.48 -9.92 -15.18
N THR A 72 -1.49 -9.79 -14.33
CA THR A 72 -1.85 -8.47 -13.76
C THR A 72 -1.16 -8.09 -12.44
N ILE A 73 -0.52 -8.99 -11.72
CA ILE A 73 0.01 -8.65 -10.38
C ILE A 73 1.37 -7.98 -10.49
N LEU A 74 2.27 -8.58 -11.26
CA LEU A 74 3.64 -8.10 -11.42
C LEU A 74 3.68 -6.94 -12.42
N GLU A 75 2.93 -7.01 -13.52
CA GLU A 75 2.92 -5.95 -14.54
C GLU A 75 2.21 -4.68 -14.05
N ILE A 76 1.14 -4.78 -13.26
CA ILE A 76 0.52 -3.58 -12.65
C ILE A 76 1.42 -3.02 -11.55
N ALA A 77 2.08 -3.86 -10.74
CA ALA A 77 3.05 -3.39 -9.76
C ALA A 77 4.22 -2.65 -10.43
N LEU A 78 4.75 -3.19 -11.52
CA LEU A 78 5.82 -2.58 -12.32
C LEU A 78 5.35 -1.29 -13.03
N ASN A 79 4.15 -1.29 -13.62
CA ASN A 79 3.59 -0.13 -14.33
C ASN A 79 3.07 0.99 -13.40
N CYS A 80 2.64 0.67 -12.18
CA CYS A 80 2.16 1.66 -11.20
C CYS A 80 3.27 2.29 -10.35
N GLY A 81 4.55 2.08 -10.67
CA GLY A 81 5.65 2.75 -10.00
C GLY A 81 6.09 2.09 -8.69
N TRP A 82 6.36 0.77 -8.71
CA TRP A 82 7.13 0.09 -7.66
C TRP A 82 8.60 0.54 -7.55
N ALA A 83 8.91 1.82 -7.83
CA ALA A 83 10.14 2.47 -7.39
C ALA A 83 10.32 2.41 -5.85
N GLY A 84 9.24 2.13 -5.11
CA GLY A 84 9.28 1.88 -3.66
C GLY A 84 9.96 0.57 -3.24
N TYR A 85 10.14 -0.42 -4.10
CA TYR A 85 10.78 -1.69 -3.72
C TYR A 85 12.29 -1.54 -3.51
N GLU A 86 12.95 -0.75 -4.35
CA GLU A 86 14.36 -0.40 -4.16
C GLU A 86 14.54 0.48 -2.91
N VAL A 87 13.63 1.44 -2.68
CA VAL A 87 13.64 2.29 -1.47
C VAL A 87 13.44 1.46 -0.21
N TYR A 88 12.54 0.46 -0.23
CA TYR A 88 12.34 -0.47 0.87
C TYR A 88 13.60 -1.30 1.15
N GLN A 89 14.19 -1.93 0.12
CA GLN A 89 15.43 -2.71 0.28
C GLN A 89 16.60 -1.86 0.77
N GLN A 90 16.70 -0.62 0.31
CA GLN A 90 17.76 0.30 0.71
C GLN A 90 17.57 0.85 2.13
N ALA A 91 16.32 1.02 2.57
CA ALA A 91 15.97 1.38 3.94
C ALA A 91 16.23 0.23 4.92
N GLU A 92 15.95 -1.02 4.55
CA GLU A 92 16.29 -2.18 5.38
C GLU A 92 17.80 -2.35 5.56
N ARG A 93 18.59 -2.16 4.50
CA ARG A 93 20.07 -2.21 4.59
C ARG A 93 20.66 -1.15 5.51
N ARG A 94 19.98 -0.02 5.72
CA ARG A 94 20.44 1.09 6.60
C ARG A 94 20.03 0.94 8.07
N ASN A 95 19.06 0.08 8.38
CA ASN A 95 18.56 -0.14 9.75
C ASN A 95 19.20 -1.37 10.43
N SER A 96 20.14 -2.04 9.77
CA SER A 96 20.91 -3.16 10.30
C SER A 96 22.33 -2.76 10.73
N SER A 97 22.56 -1.49 11.09
CA SER A 97 23.82 -0.98 11.65
C SER A 97 23.57 -0.25 12.97
#